data_AF-A0A5C4XH18-F1
#
_entry.id   AF-A0A5C4XH18-F1
#
_cell.length_a   1.000
_cell.length_b   1.000
_cell.length_c   1.000
_cell.angle_alpha   90.00
_cell.angle_beta   90.00
_cell.angle_gamma   90.00
#
_symmetry.space_group_name_H-M   'P 1'
#
loop_
_entity.id
_entity.type
_entity.pdbx_description
1 polymer ?
#
loop_
_entity_poly.entity_id
_entity_poly.type
_entity_poly.pdbx_seq_one_letter_code
_entity_poly.pdbx_strand_id
1 'polypeptide(L)'
;MKAWFFPLLAAFLLSPTSAAPVSWGSFRTLLSQERTGRDSYSLKAFSVNGRLNIRQDVTYSLTFQGGQVSIDHRVLKSGCTTGKLKAGSALNFQDARRVAMFIPSRGCSSGSS
;
A
#
# COMPACT_ATOMS: atom_id res chain seq x y z
N MET A 1 -41.67 -22.27 37.76
CA MET A 1 -41.00 -23.25 36.89
C MET A 1 -40.60 -22.56 35.59
N LYS A 2 -39.33 -22.72 35.21
CA LYS A 2 -38.73 -22.57 33.87
C LYS A 2 -38.96 -21.27 33.06
N ALA A 3 -37.95 -20.40 33.13
CA ALA A 3 -37.70 -19.33 32.16
C ALA A 3 -37.37 -19.92 30.78
N TRP A 4 -37.92 -19.34 29.71
CA TRP A 4 -37.52 -19.61 28.32
C TRP A 4 -36.84 -18.35 27.77
N PHE A 5 -35.52 -18.30 27.95
CA PHE A 5 -34.63 -17.43 27.21
C PHE A 5 -34.54 -17.96 25.77
N PHE A 6 -35.04 -17.18 24.80
CA PHE A 6 -34.66 -17.35 23.40
C PHE A 6 -33.41 -16.50 23.15
N PRO A 7 -32.22 -17.10 22.94
CA PRO A 7 -31.10 -16.34 22.41
C PRO A 7 -31.38 -16.10 20.92
N LEU A 8 -31.80 -14.88 20.58
CA LEU A 8 -31.72 -14.38 19.21
C LEU A 8 -30.25 -14.37 18.82
N LEU A 9 -29.89 -15.40 18.06
CA LEU A 9 -28.58 -15.65 17.48
C LEU A 9 -28.18 -14.42 16.65
N ALA A 10 -27.32 -13.57 17.22
CA ALA A 10 -26.68 -12.49 16.50
C ALA A 10 -25.71 -13.12 15.49
N ALA A 11 -26.19 -13.44 14.30
CA ALA A 11 -25.35 -13.71 13.14
C ALA A 11 -24.68 -12.39 12.73
N PHE A 12 -23.63 -12.00 13.46
CA PHE A 12 -22.64 -11.04 12.99
C PHE A 12 -21.98 -11.68 11.77
N LEU A 13 -22.55 -11.39 10.60
CA LEU A 13 -21.94 -11.64 9.30
C LEU A 13 -20.58 -10.96 9.32
N LEU A 14 -19.54 -11.74 9.63
CA LEU A 14 -18.13 -11.44 9.37
C LEU A 14 -18.01 -11.24 7.86
N SER A 15 -18.38 -10.04 7.41
CA SER A 15 -17.98 -9.57 6.09
C SER A 15 -16.47 -9.66 6.10
N PRO A 16 -15.83 -10.43 5.20
CA PRO A 16 -14.39 -10.42 5.10
C PRO A 16 -14.03 -8.98 4.80
N THR A 17 -13.48 -8.29 5.80
CA THR A 17 -12.80 -7.02 5.58
C THR A 17 -11.75 -7.37 4.56
N SER A 18 -12.03 -7.07 3.29
CA SER A 18 -11.11 -7.23 2.18
C SER A 18 -9.92 -6.32 2.52
N ALA A 19 -8.96 -6.93 3.21
CA ALA A 19 -7.78 -6.27 3.71
C ALA A 19 -7.07 -5.73 2.48
N ALA A 20 -6.85 -4.42 2.44
CA ALA A 20 -6.15 -3.80 1.33
C ALA A 20 -4.80 -4.51 1.12
N PRO A 21 -4.36 -4.67 -0.14
CA PRO A 21 -3.13 -5.41 -0.44
C PRO A 21 -1.88 -4.77 0.16
N VAL A 22 -1.98 -3.50 0.55
CA VAL A 22 -0.95 -2.74 1.26
C VAL A 22 -1.56 -1.94 2.42
N SER A 23 -0.73 -1.62 3.41
CA SER A 23 -1.12 -0.74 4.52
C SER A 23 0.09 0.03 5.03
N TRP A 24 -0.07 1.30 5.35
CA TRP A 24 0.98 2.04 6.04
C TRP A 24 1.17 1.50 7.46
N GLY A 25 2.42 1.18 7.81
CA GLY A 25 2.83 0.91 9.19
C GLY A 25 3.15 2.19 9.95
N SER A 26 3.75 3.18 9.27
CA SER A 26 4.04 4.51 9.82
C SER A 26 4.20 5.53 8.70
N PHE A 27 3.88 6.79 8.98
CA PHE A 27 4.18 7.92 8.08
C PHE A 27 4.17 9.25 8.84
N ARG A 28 4.99 10.21 8.41
CA ARG A 28 4.91 11.61 8.87
C ARG A 28 4.16 12.52 7.91
N THR A 29 4.31 12.28 6.61
CA THR A 29 3.67 13.10 5.57
C THR A 29 3.07 12.16 4.52
N LEU A 30 1.75 12.19 4.37
CA LEU A 30 1.00 11.59 3.27
C LEU A 30 0.01 12.63 2.78
N LEU A 31 0.10 13.03 1.51
CA LEU A 31 -0.77 14.08 0.98
C LEU A 31 -1.94 13.55 0.14
N SER A 32 -1.84 12.35 -0.45
CA SER A 32 -3.01 11.67 -1.02
C SER A 32 -2.78 10.16 -1.15
N GLN A 33 -3.67 9.39 -0.53
CA GLN A 33 -3.80 7.94 -0.66
C GLN A 33 -5.22 7.66 -1.12
N GLU A 34 -5.36 7.13 -2.33
CA GLU A 34 -6.65 6.82 -2.94
C GLU A 34 -6.73 5.33 -3.25
N ARG A 35 -7.71 4.66 -2.63
CA ARG A 35 -8.13 3.32 -3.05
C ARG A 35 -8.99 3.50 -4.30
N THR A 36 -8.47 3.11 -5.46
CA THR A 36 -9.14 3.32 -6.77
C THR A 36 -10.05 2.16 -7.18
N GLY A 37 -10.17 1.14 -6.34
CA GLY A 37 -10.96 -0.06 -6.59
C GLY A 37 -10.84 -1.09 -5.47
N ARG A 38 -11.41 -2.28 -5.67
CA ARG A 38 -11.31 -3.36 -4.66
C ARG A 38 -9.84 -3.75 -4.45
N ASP A 39 -9.07 -3.88 -5.51
CA ASP A 39 -7.68 -4.37 -5.45
C ASP A 39 -6.67 -3.36 -5.99
N SER A 40 -7.13 -2.13 -6.29
CA SER A 40 -6.29 -1.07 -6.84
C SER A 40 -6.07 0.08 -5.86
N TYR A 41 -4.82 0.50 -5.77
CA TYR A 41 -4.28 1.43 -4.81
C TYR A 41 -3.36 2.43 -5.53
N SER A 42 -3.63 3.71 -5.33
CA SER A 42 -2.86 4.82 -5.86
C SER A 42 -2.38 5.69 -4.71
N LEU A 43 -1.08 5.96 -4.68
CA LEU A 43 -0.47 6.88 -3.74
C LEU A 43 0.17 8.00 -4.53
N LYS A 44 -0.10 9.25 -4.17
CA LYS A 44 0.59 10.43 -4.69
C LYS A 44 0.95 11.36 -3.54
N ALA A 45 2.23 11.66 -3.40
CA ALA A 45 2.70 12.51 -2.31
C ALA A 45 3.94 13.31 -2.71
N PHE A 46 4.00 14.57 -2.28
CA PHE A 46 5.16 15.44 -2.54
C PHE A 46 6.37 15.09 -1.68
N SER A 47 6.14 14.62 -0.45
CA SER A 47 7.17 14.15 0.48
C SER A 47 6.59 13.01 1.29
N VAL A 48 7.35 11.93 1.43
CA VAL A 48 6.98 10.75 2.21
C VAL A 48 8.15 10.34 3.07
N ASN A 49 7.88 10.19 4.36
CA ASN A 49 8.76 9.52 5.30
C ASN A 49 7.92 8.51 6.09
N GLY A 50 8.21 7.22 5.95
CA GLY A 50 7.35 6.17 6.48
C GLY A 50 7.61 4.77 5.92
N ARG A 51 6.82 3.82 6.38
CA ARG A 51 6.88 2.40 5.99
C ARG A 51 5.54 1.93 5.45
N LEU A 52 5.53 1.43 4.22
CA LEU A 52 4.38 0.79 3.58
C LEU A 52 4.56 -0.73 3.64
N ASN A 53 3.69 -1.42 4.38
CA ASN A 53 3.71 -2.87 4.51
C ASN A 53 2.88 -3.53 3.40
N ILE A 54 3.41 -4.60 2.83
CA ILE A 54 2.76 -5.40 1.79
C ILE A 54 2.07 -6.59 2.46
N ARG A 55 0.75 -6.68 2.33
CA ARG A 55 -0.07 -7.73 2.97
C ARG A 55 -0.34 -8.90 2.05
N GLN A 56 -0.27 -8.68 0.73
CA GLN A 56 -0.54 -9.66 -0.30
C GLN A 56 0.51 -9.56 -1.40
N ASP A 57 0.67 -10.62 -2.18
CA ASP A 57 1.54 -10.57 -3.36
C ASP A 57 1.01 -9.55 -4.37
N VAL A 58 1.83 -8.55 -4.71
CA VAL A 58 1.43 -7.44 -5.59
C VAL A 58 2.47 -7.18 -6.67
N THR A 59 1.99 -6.69 -7.81
CA THR A 59 2.85 -6.03 -8.80
C THR A 59 2.68 -4.53 -8.65
N TYR A 60 3.77 -3.76 -8.63
CA TYR A 60 3.73 -2.31 -8.40
C TYR A 60 4.51 -1.54 -9.47
N SER A 61 4.11 -0.28 -9.69
CA SER A 61 4.98 0.74 -10.27
C SER A 61 5.15 1.86 -9.24
N LEU A 62 6.38 2.31 -9.07
CA LEU A 62 6.76 3.37 -8.14
C LEU A 62 7.64 4.37 -8.89
N THR A 63 7.24 5.63 -8.85
CA THR A 63 8.04 6.77 -9.31
C THR A 63 8.36 7.64 -8.11
N PHE A 64 9.62 8.07 -7.97
CA PHE A 64 10.01 9.07 -6.99
C PHE A 64 11.24 9.87 -7.45
N GLN A 65 11.41 11.07 -6.93
CA GLN A 65 12.55 11.94 -7.18
C GLN A 65 13.08 12.49 -5.85
N GLY A 66 14.37 12.33 -5.57
CA GLY A 66 14.98 12.77 -4.32
C GLY A 66 14.61 11.90 -3.11
N GLY A 67 15.40 12.03 -2.04
CA GLY A 67 15.34 11.13 -0.88
C GLY A 67 15.75 9.70 -1.24
N GLN A 68 15.32 8.75 -0.42
CA GLN A 68 15.62 7.33 -0.58
C GLN A 68 14.36 6.49 -0.43
N VAL A 69 14.21 5.51 -1.31
CA VAL A 69 13.25 4.41 -1.13
C VAL A 69 13.99 3.10 -1.09
N SER A 70 13.61 2.21 -0.20
CA SER A 70 14.16 0.86 -0.13
C SER A 70 13.09 -0.20 0.03
N ILE A 71 13.38 -1.40 -0.47
CA ILE A 71 12.54 -2.60 -0.36
C ILE A 71 13.38 -3.68 0.29
N ASP A 72 12.94 -4.18 1.45
CA ASP A 72 13.62 -5.29 2.15
C ASP A 72 15.15 -5.12 2.17
N HIS A 73 15.62 -3.90 2.54
CA HIS A 73 17.02 -3.46 2.61
C HIS A 73 17.72 -3.10 1.28
N ARG A 74 17.08 -3.24 0.13
CA ARG A 74 17.63 -2.78 -1.16
C ARG A 74 17.17 -1.38 -1.50
N VAL A 75 18.12 -0.47 -1.64
CA VAL A 75 17.85 0.90 -2.09
C VAL A 75 17.49 0.91 -3.56
N LEU A 76 16.39 1.58 -3.90
CA LEU A 76 15.96 1.81 -5.26
C LEU A 76 16.63 3.05 -5.83
N LYS A 77 16.91 3.03 -7.13
CA LYS A 77 17.31 4.25 -7.84
C LYS A 77 16.09 5.15 -8.03
N SER A 78 16.28 6.45 -7.88
CA SER A 78 15.26 7.45 -8.21
C SER A 78 14.85 7.35 -9.68
N GLY A 79 13.62 7.71 -10.00
CA GLY A 79 13.00 7.48 -11.29
C GLY A 79 11.82 6.52 -11.16
N CYS A 80 11.44 5.87 -12.26
CA CYS A 80 10.37 4.88 -12.27
C CYS A 80 10.93 3.46 -12.14
N THR A 81 10.40 2.70 -11.19
CA THR A 81 10.71 1.29 -10.96
C THR A 81 9.41 0.48 -10.96
N THR A 82 9.41 -0.65 -11.66
CA THR A 82 8.32 -1.63 -11.64
C THR A 82 8.85 -2.94 -11.09
N GLY A 83 8.04 -3.65 -10.30
CA GLY A 83 8.44 -4.94 -9.76
C GLY A 83 7.30 -5.72 -9.13
N LYS A 84 7.66 -6.83 -8.51
CA LYS A 84 6.76 -7.67 -7.71
C LYS A 84 7.21 -7.66 -6.25
N LEU A 85 6.26 -7.60 -5.34
CA LEU A 85 6.50 -7.69 -3.90
C LEU A 85 5.70 -8.85 -3.34
N LYS A 86 6.31 -9.52 -2.37
CA LYS A 86 5.69 -10.64 -1.66
C LYS A 86 4.97 -10.15 -0.43
N ALA A 87 3.94 -10.87 -0.02
CA ALA A 87 3.33 -10.67 1.29
C ALA A 87 4.41 -10.70 2.38
N GLY A 88 4.39 -9.71 3.28
CA GLY A 88 5.39 -9.53 4.32
C GLY A 88 6.53 -8.55 3.97
N SER A 89 6.75 -8.24 2.69
CA SER A 89 7.71 -7.21 2.28
C SER A 89 7.32 -5.81 2.78
N ALA A 90 8.29 -4.91 2.86
CA ALA A 90 8.02 -3.51 3.19
C ALA A 90 8.81 -2.54 2.30
N LEU A 91 8.13 -1.45 1.89
CA LEU A 91 8.80 -0.28 1.32
C LEU A 91 9.05 0.73 2.43
N ASN A 92 10.28 1.22 2.53
CA ASN A 92 10.65 2.28 3.43
C ASN A 92 11.00 3.53 2.62
N PHE A 93 10.34 4.63 2.96
CA PHE A 93 10.54 5.94 2.35
C PHE A 93 11.26 6.82 3.37
N GLN A 94 12.40 7.40 2.97
CA GLN A 94 13.17 8.35 3.76
C GLN A 94 13.32 9.63 2.95
N ASP A 95 12.54 10.65 3.32
CA ASP A 95 12.46 11.94 2.64
C ASP A 95 12.26 11.83 1.12
N ALA A 96 11.55 10.79 0.68
CA ALA A 96 11.29 10.52 -0.72
C ALA A 96 10.31 11.58 -1.26
N ARG A 97 10.67 12.26 -2.35
CA ARG A 97 9.84 13.34 -2.91
C ARG A 97 9.20 12.95 -4.24
N ARG A 98 8.14 13.67 -4.61
CA ARG A 98 7.37 13.44 -5.85
C ARG A 98 7.03 11.95 -6.07
N VAL A 99 6.56 11.32 -4.99
CA VAL A 99 6.26 9.89 -4.95
C VAL A 99 4.91 9.64 -5.63
N ALA A 100 4.89 8.71 -6.57
CA ALA A 100 3.68 8.16 -7.16
C ALA A 100 3.80 6.63 -7.18
N MET A 101 2.89 5.92 -6.51
CA MET A 101 2.87 4.46 -6.49
C MET A 101 1.52 3.93 -6.95
N PHE A 102 1.54 2.91 -7.80
CA PHE A 102 0.36 2.22 -8.29
C PHE A 102 0.47 0.72 -8.08
N ILE A 103 -0.59 0.15 -7.52
CA ILE A 103 -0.79 -1.30 -7.36
C ILE A 103 -2.22 -1.60 -7.81
N PRO A 104 -2.49 -2.57 -8.70
CA PRO A 104 -1.51 -3.25 -9.54
C PRO A 104 -0.78 -2.26 -10.45
N SER A 105 0.46 -2.62 -10.81
CA SER A 105 1.31 -1.79 -11.68
C SER A 105 0.62 -1.48 -13.01
N ARG A 106 0.69 -0.21 -13.44
CA ARG A 106 0.40 0.19 -14.83
C ARG A 106 1.64 0.15 -15.72
N GLY A 107 2.75 -0.38 -15.20
CA GLY A 107 4.08 -0.26 -15.79
C GLY A 107 4.68 1.13 -15.60
N CYS A 108 5.98 1.22 -15.84
CA CYS A 108 6.65 2.49 -16.05
C CYS A 108 6.55 2.82 -17.52
N SER A 109 5.79 3.87 -17.88
CA SER A 109 5.93 4.46 -19.21
C SER A 109 7.39 4.92 -19.34
N SER A 110 8.07 4.48 -20.40
CA SER A 110 9.40 4.97 -20.77
C SER A 110 9.28 6.43 -21.21
N GLY A 111 9.00 7.32 -20.25
CA GLY A 111 9.11 8.76 -20.42
C GLY A 111 10.57 9.14 -20.27
N SER A 112 11.38 8.80 -21.26
CA SER A 112 12.63 9.52 -21.53
C SER A 112 12.25 10.97 -21.83
N SER A 113 12.42 11.84 -20.84
CA SER A 113 12.58 13.29 -21.06
C SER A 113 14.04 13.57 -21.34
#